data_AF-L8GUT6-F1
#
_entry.id   AF-L8GUT6-F1
#
_cell.length_a   1.000
_cell.length_b   1.000
_cell.length_c   1.000
_cell.angle_alpha   90.00
_cell.angle_beta   90.00
_cell.angle_gamma   90.00
#
_symmetry.space_group_name_H-M   'P 1'
#
loop_
_entity.id
_entity.type
_entity.pdbx_description
1 polymer ?
#
loop_
_entity_poly.entity_id
_entity_poly.type
_entity_poly.pdbx_seq_one_letter_code
_entity_poly.pdbx_strand_id
1 'polypeptide(L)'
;MCDGGEKEDDEAVEKEEGVAEDYTALKQGFLKLLEKAAAAVAGSHKTAQRRLVLIIDALNQLDESYNAHSLDWLPRELPKGLRVVVSTLRGSCLDSINRRPNVQITVGPLDLDERKEIVRKTLWEYRKKLDDRQMKRLLSKKDAYKPLYLIVACEELRVFGVYELVSERIDSMADTVPALFEEVLMRLEKDHGWDLVRNALALLQCSRGGLLESECIDWGRW
;
A
#
# COMPACT_ATOMS: atom_id res chain seq x y z
N MET A 1 -4.02 -53.17 -37.78
CA MET A 1 -3.67 -51.79 -38.16
C MET A 1 -4.71 -50.86 -37.58
N CYS A 2 -4.46 -50.37 -36.37
CA CYS A 2 -4.94 -49.09 -35.86
C CYS A 2 -3.86 -48.67 -34.85
N ASP A 3 -3.01 -47.78 -35.33
CA ASP A 3 -1.92 -47.13 -34.61
C ASP A 3 -2.54 -46.00 -33.78
N GLY A 4 -2.42 -46.10 -32.47
CA GLY A 4 -2.97 -45.14 -31.50
C GLY A 4 -1.85 -44.68 -30.61
N GLY A 5 -0.94 -43.87 -31.16
CA GLY A 5 0.06 -43.14 -30.38
C GLY A 5 -0.61 -41.99 -29.64
N GLU A 6 -0.87 -42.19 -28.35
CA GLU A 6 -1.11 -41.09 -27.41
C GLU A 6 0.19 -40.29 -27.31
N LYS A 7 0.14 -39.05 -27.79
CA LYS A 7 1.17 -38.05 -27.50
C LYS A 7 0.98 -37.62 -26.05
N GLU A 8 1.92 -38.00 -25.20
CA GLU A 8 2.17 -37.32 -23.94
C GLU A 8 2.50 -35.86 -24.26
N ASP A 9 1.54 -34.97 -24.01
CA ASP A 9 1.81 -33.55 -23.89
C ASP A 9 2.59 -33.36 -22.58
N ASP A 10 3.91 -33.20 -22.72
CA ASP A 10 4.82 -32.76 -21.67
C ASP A 10 4.38 -31.37 -21.16
N GLU A 11 3.45 -31.34 -20.21
CA GLU A 11 3.33 -30.23 -19.26
C GLU A 11 4.59 -30.24 -18.39
N ALA A 12 5.59 -29.48 -18.84
CA ALA A 12 6.70 -29.07 -18.00
C ALA A 12 6.16 -28.18 -16.88
N VAL A 13 5.68 -28.81 -15.82
CA VAL A 13 5.47 -28.21 -14.51
C VAL A 13 6.84 -27.68 -14.07
N GLU A 14 7.04 -26.38 -14.21
CA GLU A 14 8.19 -25.69 -13.61
C GLU A 14 8.20 -26.05 -12.12
N LYS A 15 9.16 -26.88 -11.71
CA LYS A 15 9.38 -27.19 -10.30
C LYS A 15 9.56 -25.87 -9.56
N GLU A 16 8.74 -25.62 -8.56
CA GLU A 16 9.01 -24.61 -7.54
C GLU A 16 10.37 -24.95 -6.92
N GLU A 17 11.43 -24.31 -7.40
CA GLU A 17 12.71 -24.28 -6.70
C GLU A 17 12.42 -23.64 -5.34
N GLY A 18 12.48 -24.46 -4.28
CA GLY A 18 12.23 -23.99 -2.93
C GLY A 18 13.06 -22.74 -2.62
N VAL A 19 12.44 -21.75 -1.99
CA VAL A 19 13.12 -20.49 -1.63
C VAL A 19 14.29 -20.83 -0.73
N ALA A 20 15.50 -20.40 -1.13
CA ALA A 20 16.70 -20.68 -0.37
C ALA A 20 16.64 -20.04 1.03
N GLU A 21 17.01 -20.80 2.06
CA GLU A 21 17.02 -20.33 3.45
C GLU A 21 18.29 -19.52 3.80
N ASP A 22 19.38 -19.69 3.04
CA ASP A 22 20.60 -18.93 3.20
C ASP A 22 20.56 -17.60 2.43
N TYR A 23 21.00 -16.51 3.07
CA TYR A 23 20.96 -15.17 2.50
C TYR A 23 21.81 -15.02 1.22
N THR A 24 22.94 -15.72 1.11
CA THR A 24 23.80 -15.65 -0.08
C THR A 24 23.12 -16.33 -1.26
N ALA A 25 22.57 -17.53 -1.02
CA ALA A 25 21.79 -18.26 -2.02
C ALA A 25 20.53 -17.48 -2.44
N LEU A 26 19.83 -16.84 -1.49
CA LEU A 26 18.67 -16.01 -1.77
C LEU A 26 19.02 -14.81 -2.66
N LYS A 27 20.12 -14.11 -2.36
CA LYS A 27 20.63 -13.00 -3.20
C LYS A 27 20.93 -13.47 -4.62
N GLN A 28 21.64 -14.58 -4.77
CA GLN A 28 21.96 -15.13 -6.08
C GLN A 28 20.72 -15.60 -6.84
N GLY A 29 19.77 -16.23 -6.14
CA GLY A 29 18.49 -16.65 -6.70
C GLY A 29 17.66 -15.47 -7.20
N PHE A 30 17.56 -14.41 -6.39
CA PHE A 30 16.85 -13.19 -6.76
C PHE A 30 17.44 -12.53 -8.01
N LEU A 31 18.78 -12.42 -8.09
CA LEU A 31 19.45 -11.91 -9.28
C LEU A 31 19.13 -12.73 -10.54
N LYS A 32 19.26 -14.06 -10.45
CA LYS A 32 18.93 -14.96 -11.56
C LYS A 32 17.47 -14.83 -11.98
N LEU A 33 16.55 -14.64 -11.02
CA LEU A 33 15.13 -14.45 -11.28
C LEU A 33 14.87 -13.14 -12.02
N LEU A 34 15.52 -12.03 -11.61
CA LEU A 34 15.42 -10.75 -12.31
C LEU A 34 15.96 -10.84 -13.75
N GLU A 35 17.06 -11.55 -13.97
CA GLU A 35 17.65 -11.77 -15.29
C GLU A 35 16.72 -12.60 -16.19
N LYS A 36 16.21 -13.72 -15.68
CA LYS A 36 15.23 -14.57 -16.39
C LYS A 36 13.98 -13.78 -16.75
N ALA A 37 13.42 -13.03 -15.80
CA ALA A 37 12.22 -12.23 -16.01
C ALA A 37 12.46 -11.11 -17.04
N ALA A 38 13.60 -10.41 -16.97
CA ALA A 38 13.96 -9.39 -17.96
C ALA A 38 14.17 -9.99 -19.36
N ALA A 39 14.81 -11.16 -19.46
CA ALA A 39 15.04 -11.86 -20.73
C ALA A 39 13.74 -12.36 -21.37
N ALA A 40 12.82 -12.94 -20.59
CA ALA A 40 11.51 -13.38 -21.07
C ALA A 40 10.69 -12.23 -21.67
N VAL A 41 10.81 -11.04 -21.07
CA VAL A 41 10.15 -9.82 -21.56
C VAL A 41 10.84 -9.26 -22.80
N ALA A 42 12.17 -9.40 -22.93
CA ALA A 42 12.94 -8.95 -24.08
C ALA A 42 12.80 -9.84 -25.34
N GLY A 43 12.62 -11.16 -25.18
CA GLY A 43 12.56 -12.14 -26.28
C GLY A 43 11.22 -12.21 -27.03
N SER A 44 10.21 -11.44 -26.65
CA SER A 44 8.93 -11.41 -27.36
C SER A 44 9.03 -10.65 -28.68
N HIS A 45 8.98 -11.37 -29.81
CA HIS A 45 8.95 -10.87 -31.19
C HIS A 45 7.74 -9.96 -31.57
N LYS A 46 7.03 -9.38 -30.61
CA LYS A 46 6.00 -8.36 -30.89
C LYS A 46 6.68 -6.99 -30.97
N THR A 47 6.28 -6.20 -31.96
CA THR A 47 6.78 -4.88 -32.38
C THR A 47 6.89 -3.79 -31.30
N ALA A 48 6.54 -4.08 -30.04
CA ALA A 48 6.72 -3.19 -28.90
C ALA A 48 7.74 -3.80 -27.94
N GLN A 49 8.85 -3.11 -27.73
CA GLN A 49 9.90 -3.47 -26.77
C GLN A 49 9.30 -3.49 -25.36
N ARG A 50 8.98 -4.68 -24.84
CA ARG A 50 8.37 -4.83 -23.52
C ARG A 50 9.40 -4.51 -22.44
N ARG A 51 8.94 -4.00 -21.30
CA ARG A 51 9.77 -3.60 -20.15
C ARG A 51 9.21 -4.23 -18.88
N LEU A 52 10.08 -4.68 -18.00
CA LEU A 52 9.74 -5.15 -16.66
C LEU A 52 9.87 -3.99 -15.68
N VAL A 53 8.85 -3.76 -14.86
CA VAL A 53 8.90 -2.75 -13.79
C VAL A 53 8.68 -3.46 -12.45
N LEU A 54 9.68 -3.41 -11.58
CA LEU A 54 9.60 -3.89 -10.21
C LEU A 54 9.28 -2.70 -9.30
N ILE A 55 8.19 -2.77 -8.56
CA ILE A 55 7.79 -1.75 -7.58
C ILE A 55 7.96 -2.35 -6.19
N ILE A 56 8.75 -1.69 -5.34
CA ILE A 56 8.98 -2.10 -3.96
C ILE A 56 8.49 -0.99 -3.05
N ASP A 57 7.36 -1.25 -2.39
CA ASP A 57 6.80 -0.30 -1.43
C ASP A 57 7.47 -0.43 -0.07
N ALA A 58 7.56 0.70 0.63
CA ALA A 58 8.07 0.84 1.99
C ALA A 58 9.38 0.09 2.24
N LEU A 59 10.40 0.34 1.42
CA LEU A 59 11.70 -0.35 1.50
C LEU A 59 12.36 -0.27 2.89
N ASN A 60 12.07 0.76 3.66
CA ASN A 60 12.53 0.93 5.04
C ASN A 60 11.78 0.07 6.08
N GLN A 61 10.75 -0.67 5.67
CA GLN A 61 10.05 -1.66 6.50
C GLN A 61 10.53 -3.09 6.22
N LEU A 62 11.54 -3.26 5.35
CA LEU A 62 12.21 -4.53 5.20
C LEU A 62 12.87 -4.91 6.54
N ASP A 63 12.87 -6.20 6.86
CA ASP A 63 13.54 -6.68 8.08
C ASP A 63 15.05 -6.36 8.00
N GLU A 64 15.64 -5.85 9.09
CA GLU A 64 17.05 -5.45 9.12
C GLU A 64 18.02 -6.63 9.13
N SER A 65 17.51 -7.85 9.29
CA SER A 65 18.29 -9.10 9.25
C SER A 65 19.20 -9.13 8.04
N TYR A 66 20.39 -9.69 8.25
CA TYR A 66 21.42 -9.80 7.22
C TYR A 66 21.83 -8.47 6.57
N ASN A 67 21.61 -7.34 7.25
CA ASN A 67 21.93 -6.00 6.75
C ASN A 67 21.20 -5.69 5.43
N ALA A 68 19.94 -6.08 5.31
CA ALA A 68 19.15 -5.91 4.09
C ALA A 68 19.01 -4.44 3.66
N HIS A 69 19.10 -3.48 4.60
CA HIS A 69 19.08 -2.04 4.35
C HIS A 69 20.35 -1.51 3.66
N SER A 70 21.44 -2.30 3.57
CA SER A 70 22.57 -2.00 2.69
C SER A 70 22.25 -2.18 1.20
N LEU A 71 21.14 -2.87 0.91
CA LEU A 71 20.62 -3.19 -0.40
C LEU A 71 21.58 -4.05 -1.23
N ASP A 72 22.54 -4.72 -0.62
CA ASP A 72 23.52 -5.56 -1.34
C ASP A 72 22.87 -6.71 -2.14
N TRP A 73 21.63 -7.07 -1.80
CA TRP A 73 20.76 -7.98 -2.54
C TRP A 73 20.19 -7.39 -3.85
N LEU A 74 20.07 -6.07 -3.95
CA LEU A 74 19.62 -5.40 -5.16
C LEU A 74 20.84 -5.18 -6.08
N PRO A 75 20.81 -5.59 -7.35
CA PRO A 75 21.93 -5.38 -8.25
C PRO A 75 22.21 -3.88 -8.46
N ARG A 76 23.49 -3.51 -8.59
CA ARG A 76 23.90 -2.13 -8.89
C ARG A 76 23.62 -1.75 -10.34
N GLU A 77 23.79 -2.70 -11.25
CA GLU A 77 23.46 -2.56 -12.66
C GLU A 77 22.21 -3.39 -12.96
N LEU A 78 21.15 -2.73 -13.41
CA LEU A 78 19.90 -3.40 -13.74
C LEU A 78 19.99 -4.03 -15.14
N PRO A 79 19.48 -5.26 -15.35
CA PRO A 79 19.34 -5.84 -16.68
C PRO A 79 18.58 -4.92 -17.65
N LYS A 80 18.92 -4.99 -18.94
CA LYS A 80 18.24 -4.21 -19.98
C LYS A 80 16.74 -4.50 -19.97
N GLY A 81 15.93 -3.45 -19.96
CA GLY A 81 14.47 -3.56 -19.93
C GLY A 81 13.87 -3.69 -18.53
N LEU A 82 14.68 -3.82 -17.47
CA LEU A 82 14.22 -3.74 -16.08
C LEU A 82 14.28 -2.28 -15.59
N ARG A 83 13.21 -1.84 -14.93
CA ARG A 83 13.18 -0.63 -14.10
C ARG A 83 12.75 -1.01 -12.70
N VAL A 84 13.36 -0.36 -11.70
CA VAL A 84 12.98 -0.53 -10.30
C VAL A 84 12.49 0.81 -9.77
N VAL A 85 11.31 0.80 -9.15
CA VAL A 85 10.73 1.94 -8.44
C VAL A 85 10.61 1.53 -6.99
N VAL A 86 11.14 2.35 -6.09
CA VAL A 86 11.11 2.08 -4.65
C VAL A 86 10.52 3.28 -3.92
N SER A 87 9.74 3.03 -2.87
CA SER A 87 9.37 4.06 -1.90
C SER A 87 10.13 3.83 -0.59
N THR A 88 10.56 4.89 0.07
CA THR A 88 11.28 4.80 1.34
C THR A 88 11.18 6.10 2.12
N LEU A 89 11.27 6.00 3.45
CA LEU A 89 11.47 7.16 4.33
C LEU A 89 12.96 7.55 4.40
N ARG A 90 13.23 8.71 5.00
CA ARG A 90 14.62 9.11 5.31
C ARG A 90 15.24 8.08 6.27
N GLY A 91 16.48 7.70 6.01
CA GLY A 91 17.22 6.72 6.82
C GLY A 91 18.20 5.91 5.99
N SER A 92 18.63 4.78 6.55
CA SER A 92 19.66 3.90 5.98
C SER A 92 19.34 3.41 4.56
N CYS A 93 18.09 3.04 4.26
CA CYS A 93 17.69 2.61 2.92
C CYS A 93 17.88 3.73 1.87
N LEU A 94 17.47 4.96 2.19
CA LEU A 94 17.67 6.11 1.30
C LEU A 94 19.16 6.38 1.09
N ASP A 95 19.97 6.34 2.16
CA ASP A 95 21.42 6.52 2.07
C ASP A 95 22.08 5.45 1.19
N SER A 96 21.64 4.19 1.29
CA SER A 96 22.12 3.08 0.47
C SER A 96 21.74 3.21 -1.00
N ILE A 97 20.52 3.67 -1.30
CA ILE A 97 20.06 3.95 -2.67
C ILE A 97 20.80 5.13 -3.28
N ASN A 98 21.10 6.17 -2.49
CA ASN A 98 21.82 7.36 -2.93
C ASN A 98 23.25 7.08 -3.40
N ARG A 99 23.82 5.93 -3.00
CA ARG A 99 25.13 5.46 -3.47
C ARG A 99 25.07 4.81 -4.86
N ARG A 100 23.90 4.77 -5.50
CA ARG A 100 23.64 4.15 -6.81
C ARG A 100 23.04 5.18 -7.77
N PRO A 101 23.21 5.01 -9.10
CA PRO A 101 22.51 5.86 -10.07
C PRO A 101 21.00 5.73 -9.89
N ASN A 102 20.34 6.85 -9.60
CA ASN A 102 18.90 6.88 -9.39
C ASN A 102 18.30 8.24 -9.79
N VAL A 103 16.98 8.26 -9.94
CA VAL A 103 16.18 9.48 -10.06
C VAL A 103 15.29 9.56 -8.84
N GLN A 104 15.31 10.68 -8.14
CA GLN A 104 14.56 10.86 -6.90
C GLN A 104 13.42 11.84 -7.08
N ILE A 105 12.27 11.47 -6.51
CA ILE A 105 11.11 12.33 -6.37
C ILE A 105 10.83 12.40 -4.87
N THR A 106 11.01 13.58 -4.28
CA THR A 106 10.65 13.80 -2.87
C THR A 106 9.17 14.10 -2.78
N VAL A 107 8.42 13.25 -2.10
CA VAL A 107 6.98 13.48 -1.83
C VAL A 107 6.86 14.27 -0.53
N GLY A 108 6.39 15.51 -0.64
CA GLY A 108 6.21 16.42 0.49
C GLY A 108 4.85 16.31 1.16
N PRO A 109 4.60 17.12 2.21
CA PRO A 109 3.25 17.33 2.73
C PRO A 109 2.39 18.03 1.67
N LEU A 110 1.07 17.85 1.77
CA LEU A 110 0.13 18.48 0.83
C LEU A 110 0.18 20.00 0.95
N ASP A 111 0.22 20.67 -0.19
CA ASP A 111 -0.04 22.11 -0.25
C ASP A 111 -1.54 22.42 -0.07
N LEU A 112 -1.88 23.71 0.02
CA LEU A 112 -3.25 24.11 0.31
C LEU A 112 -4.25 23.74 -0.81
N ASP A 113 -3.83 23.76 -2.07
CA ASP A 113 -4.71 23.49 -3.20
C ASP A 113 -4.92 21.98 -3.38
N GLU A 114 -3.86 21.18 -3.20
CA GLU A 114 -3.95 19.71 -3.13
C GLU A 114 -4.90 19.27 -1.99
N ARG A 115 -4.80 19.90 -0.81
CA ARG A 115 -5.73 19.62 0.31
C ARG A 115 -7.19 19.90 -0.06
N LYS A 116 -7.47 21.06 -0.65
CA LYS A 116 -8.84 21.41 -1.11
C LYS A 116 -9.32 20.41 -2.15
N GLU A 117 -8.46 19.99 -3.06
CA GLU A 117 -8.79 19.06 -4.13
C GLU A 117 -9.16 17.69 -3.58
N ILE A 118 -8.40 17.15 -2.62
CA ILE A 118 -8.72 15.90 -1.93
C ILE A 118 -10.10 15.99 -1.28
N VAL A 119 -10.35 17.01 -0.45
CA VAL A 119 -11.64 17.17 0.24
C VAL A 119 -12.80 17.26 -0.77
N ARG A 120 -12.62 18.04 -1.85
CA ARG A 120 -13.65 18.18 -2.89
C ARG A 120 -13.92 16.86 -3.58
N LYS A 121 -12.88 16.15 -4.03
CA LYS A 121 -13.02 14.88 -4.75
C LYS A 121 -13.68 13.81 -3.87
N THR A 122 -13.16 13.61 -2.66
CA THR A 122 -13.67 12.60 -1.72
C THR A 122 -15.14 12.84 -1.36
N LEU A 123 -15.54 14.08 -1.05
CA LEU A 123 -16.95 14.36 -0.71
C LEU A 123 -17.87 14.38 -1.94
N TRP A 124 -17.36 14.76 -3.11
CA TRP A 124 -18.15 14.82 -4.33
C TRP A 124 -18.60 13.44 -4.82
N GLU A 125 -17.82 12.39 -4.57
CA GLU A 125 -18.23 10.99 -4.80
C GLU A 125 -19.55 10.65 -4.10
N TYR A 126 -19.84 11.32 -2.97
CA TYR A 126 -21.06 11.17 -2.19
C TYR A 126 -22.03 12.35 -2.35
N ARG A 127 -21.82 13.19 -3.37
CA ARG A 127 -22.60 14.40 -3.66
C ARG A 127 -22.66 15.40 -2.49
N LYS A 128 -21.65 15.36 -1.61
CA LYS A 128 -21.47 16.34 -0.53
C LYS A 128 -20.47 17.41 -0.95
N LYS A 129 -20.67 18.63 -0.47
CA LYS A 129 -19.75 19.75 -0.68
C LYS A 129 -19.70 20.61 0.57
N LEU A 130 -18.49 21.00 0.95
CA LEU A 130 -18.27 21.99 1.99
C LEU A 130 -18.33 23.39 1.39
N ASP A 131 -18.91 24.33 2.13
CA ASP A 131 -18.73 25.75 1.84
C ASP A 131 -17.30 26.22 2.18
N ASP A 132 -16.96 27.46 1.80
CA ASP A 132 -15.61 27.99 2.00
C ASP A 132 -15.22 28.12 3.48
N ARG A 133 -16.18 28.35 4.38
CA ARG A 133 -15.93 28.44 5.83
C ARG A 133 -15.64 27.06 6.40
N GLN A 134 -16.47 26.08 6.07
CA GLN A 134 -16.29 24.68 6.44
C GLN A 134 -14.97 24.12 5.92
N MET A 135 -14.65 24.37 4.66
CA MET A 135 -13.37 23.99 4.05
C MET A 135 -12.20 24.60 4.84
N LYS A 136 -12.23 25.91 5.11
CA LYS A 136 -11.15 26.57 5.87
C LYS A 136 -10.95 25.95 7.26
N ARG A 137 -12.04 25.55 7.92
CA ARG A 137 -12.01 24.95 9.26
C ARG A 137 -11.39 23.56 9.23
N LEU A 138 -11.81 22.71 8.28
CA LEU A 138 -11.23 21.39 8.11
C LEU A 138 -9.74 21.47 7.75
N LEU A 139 -9.37 22.38 6.85
CA LEU A 139 -7.97 22.53 6.43
C LEU A 139 -7.07 23.19 7.48
N SER A 140 -7.64 23.76 8.54
CA SER A 140 -6.91 24.34 9.67
C SER A 140 -6.50 23.32 10.73
N LYS A 141 -7.01 22.08 10.65
CA LYS A 141 -6.66 20.99 11.56
C LYS A 141 -5.18 20.66 11.48
N LYS A 142 -4.56 20.34 12.60
CA LYS A 142 -3.10 20.18 12.73
C LYS A 142 -2.52 19.21 11.69
N ASP A 143 -3.16 18.07 11.45
CA ASP A 143 -2.72 17.05 10.51
C ASP A 143 -3.37 17.14 9.11
N ALA A 144 -4.10 18.21 8.79
CA ALA A 144 -4.75 18.39 7.48
C ALA A 144 -3.77 18.43 6.29
N TYR A 145 -2.46 18.53 6.54
CA TYR A 145 -1.41 18.40 5.51
C TYR A 145 -1.12 16.94 5.12
N LYS A 146 -1.68 15.96 5.84
CA LYS A 146 -1.57 14.53 5.55
C LYS A 146 -2.82 14.09 4.77
N PRO A 147 -2.67 13.43 3.61
CA PRO A 147 -3.81 12.90 2.86
C PRO A 147 -4.72 12.00 3.72
N LEU A 148 -4.10 11.15 4.56
CA LEU A 148 -4.81 10.24 5.45
C LEU A 148 -5.79 10.96 6.38
N TYR A 149 -5.40 12.10 6.96
CA TYR A 149 -6.28 12.89 7.83
C TYR A 149 -7.52 13.36 7.08
N LEU A 150 -7.32 13.96 5.90
CA LEU A 150 -8.42 14.52 5.11
C LEU A 150 -9.38 13.44 4.61
N ILE A 151 -8.87 12.29 4.18
CA ILE A 151 -9.70 11.17 3.75
C ILE A 151 -10.56 10.68 4.91
N VAL A 152 -9.96 10.38 6.06
CA VAL A 152 -10.71 9.89 7.24
C VAL A 152 -11.73 10.92 7.72
N ALA A 153 -11.37 12.20 7.77
CA ALA A 153 -12.31 13.25 8.13
C ALA A 153 -13.48 13.35 7.13
N CYS A 154 -13.22 13.22 5.82
CA CYS A 154 -14.27 13.22 4.81
C CYS A 154 -15.19 11.98 4.93
N GLU A 155 -14.64 10.81 5.23
CA GLU A 155 -15.41 9.59 5.49
C GLU A 155 -16.34 9.76 6.70
N GLU A 156 -15.86 10.39 7.77
CA GLU A 156 -16.68 10.70 8.95
C GLU A 156 -17.76 11.76 8.64
N LEU A 157 -17.42 12.81 7.88
CA LEU A 157 -18.40 13.80 7.41
C LEU A 157 -19.42 13.19 6.44
N ARG A 158 -19.05 12.15 5.69
CA ARG A 158 -19.97 11.41 4.83
C ARG A 158 -21.03 10.69 5.66
N VAL A 159 -20.64 9.99 6.72
CA VAL A 159 -21.57 9.23 7.56
C VAL A 159 -22.43 10.17 8.42
N PHE A 160 -21.93 11.38 8.71
CA PHE A 160 -22.71 12.39 9.43
C PHE A 160 -23.91 12.90 8.60
N GLY A 161 -25.12 12.58 9.08
CA GLY A 161 -26.38 12.84 8.36
C GLY A 161 -27.03 14.21 8.60
N VAL A 162 -26.55 15.00 9.57
CA VAL A 162 -27.19 16.26 9.96
C VAL A 162 -26.46 17.43 9.30
N TYR A 163 -27.00 17.95 8.20
CA TYR A 163 -26.32 18.95 7.37
C TYR A 163 -26.09 20.27 8.12
N GLU A 164 -27.04 20.69 8.94
CA GLU A 164 -27.02 21.94 9.70
C GLU A 164 -25.86 21.98 10.71
N LEU A 165 -25.45 20.81 11.21
CA LEU A 165 -24.42 20.67 12.24
C LEU A 165 -23.05 20.28 11.65
N VAL A 166 -22.89 20.26 10.32
CA VAL A 166 -21.61 19.90 9.67
C VAL A 166 -20.48 20.81 10.14
N SER A 167 -20.75 22.10 10.30
CA SER A 167 -19.77 23.04 10.84
C SER A 167 -19.34 22.59 12.23
N GLU A 168 -20.26 22.40 13.16
CA GLU A 168 -19.96 21.96 14.54
C GLU A 168 -19.21 20.62 14.59
N ARG A 169 -19.58 19.66 13.72
CA ARG A 169 -18.88 18.39 13.59
C ARG A 169 -17.42 18.60 13.18
N ILE A 170 -17.14 19.52 12.25
CA ILE A 170 -15.76 19.84 11.85
C ILE A 170 -14.97 20.44 13.03
N ASP A 171 -15.57 21.27 13.90
CA ASP A 171 -14.86 21.80 15.08
C ASP A 171 -14.51 20.67 16.03
N SER A 172 -15.48 19.78 16.28
CA SER A 172 -15.36 18.74 17.28
C SER A 172 -14.39 17.64 16.87
N MET A 173 -14.08 17.50 15.57
CA MET A 173 -13.11 16.53 15.08
C MET A 173 -11.72 16.79 15.64
N ALA A 174 -11.05 15.72 16.08
CA ALA A 174 -9.69 15.77 16.57
C ALA A 174 -8.71 16.33 15.53
N ASP A 175 -7.70 17.05 16.00
CA ASP A 175 -6.72 17.73 15.14
C ASP A 175 -5.66 16.81 14.52
N THR A 176 -5.49 15.60 15.04
CA THR A 176 -4.41 14.67 14.66
C THR A 176 -4.95 13.34 14.18
N VAL A 177 -4.22 12.65 13.30
CA VAL A 177 -4.61 11.34 12.78
C VAL A 177 -4.92 10.32 13.88
N PRO A 178 -4.06 10.10 14.91
CA PRO A 178 -4.34 9.08 15.93
C PRO A 178 -5.65 9.34 16.69
N ALA A 179 -5.86 10.58 17.14
CA ALA A 179 -7.07 10.95 17.87
C ALA A 179 -8.33 10.93 16.96
N LEU A 180 -8.19 11.23 15.67
CA LEU A 180 -9.30 11.09 14.72
C LEU A 180 -9.69 9.61 14.54
N PHE A 181 -8.71 8.70 14.49
CA PHE A 181 -9.00 7.26 14.48
C PHE A 181 -9.65 6.80 15.79
N GLU A 182 -9.27 7.37 16.94
CA GLU A 182 -9.96 7.10 18.20
C GLU A 182 -11.44 7.49 18.13
N GLU A 183 -11.78 8.64 17.55
CA GLU A 183 -13.18 9.00 17.27
C GLU A 183 -13.90 8.02 16.36
N VAL A 184 -13.23 7.57 15.28
CA VAL A 184 -13.79 6.58 14.35
C VAL A 184 -14.08 5.27 15.08
N LEU A 185 -13.16 4.80 15.93
CA LEU A 185 -13.34 3.58 16.70
C LEU A 185 -14.47 3.72 17.73
N MET A 186 -14.52 4.82 18.48
CA MET A 186 -15.62 5.09 19.40
C MET A 186 -16.98 5.13 18.69
N ARG A 187 -17.04 5.71 17.48
CA ARG A 187 -18.25 5.69 16.65
C ARG A 187 -18.62 4.27 16.26
N LEU A 188 -17.67 3.48 15.75
CA LEU A 188 -17.91 2.09 15.36
C LEU A 188 -18.41 1.25 16.55
N GLU A 189 -17.83 1.42 17.73
CA GLU A 189 -18.26 0.73 18.95
C GLU A 189 -19.69 1.12 19.35
N LYS A 190 -20.04 2.40 19.18
CA LYS A 190 -21.40 2.88 19.43
C LYS A 190 -22.41 2.31 18.42
N ASP A 191 -22.03 2.23 17.15
CA ASP A 191 -22.92 1.82 16.06
C ASP A 191 -23.09 0.29 15.98
N HIS A 192 -22.05 -0.47 16.33
CA HIS A 192 -21.98 -1.92 16.11
C HIS A 192 -21.77 -2.75 17.38
N GLY A 193 -21.55 -2.11 18.53
CA GLY A 193 -21.26 -2.76 19.79
C GLY A 193 -19.77 -2.96 20.04
N TRP A 194 -19.37 -2.74 21.29
CA TRP A 194 -17.97 -2.77 21.71
C TRP A 194 -17.29 -4.13 21.50
N ASP A 195 -17.97 -5.23 21.84
CA ASP A 195 -17.39 -6.57 21.74
C ASP A 195 -17.03 -6.94 20.29
N LEU A 196 -17.88 -6.57 19.33
CA LEU A 196 -17.65 -6.87 17.91
C LEU A 196 -16.41 -6.11 17.40
N VAL A 197 -16.33 -4.81 17.67
CA VAL A 197 -15.21 -3.97 17.21
C VAL A 197 -13.90 -4.41 17.87
N ARG A 198 -13.91 -4.65 19.20
CA ARG A 198 -12.75 -5.15 19.93
C ARG A 198 -12.25 -6.47 19.35
N ASN A 199 -13.14 -7.44 19.16
CA ASN A 199 -12.76 -8.77 18.68
C ASN A 199 -12.21 -8.69 17.24
N ALA A 200 -12.85 -7.91 16.37
CA ALA A 200 -12.36 -7.71 14.99
C ALA A 200 -10.95 -7.09 14.97
N LEU A 201 -10.71 -6.04 15.76
CA LEU A 201 -9.39 -5.40 15.83
C LEU A 201 -8.33 -6.29 16.47
N ALA A 202 -8.69 -7.07 17.49
CA ALA A 202 -7.77 -8.04 18.09
C ALA A 202 -7.35 -9.12 17.09
N LEU A 203 -8.27 -9.62 16.27
CA LEU A 203 -7.95 -10.58 15.21
C LEU A 203 -7.06 -9.95 14.14
N LEU A 204 -7.35 -8.72 13.70
CA LEU A 204 -6.51 -8.00 12.75
C LEU A 204 -5.09 -7.81 13.29
N GLN A 205 -4.95 -7.48 14.57
CA GLN A 205 -3.66 -7.30 15.22
C GLN A 205 -2.88 -8.61 15.36
N CYS A 206 -3.56 -9.73 15.61
CA CYS A 206 -2.94 -11.05 15.75
C CYS A 206 -2.63 -11.71 14.40
N SER A 207 -3.23 -11.25 13.30
CA SER A 207 -2.96 -11.81 11.99
C SER A 207 -1.66 -11.27 11.39
N ARG A 208 -0.76 -12.19 11.00
CA ARG A 208 0.49 -11.85 10.33
C ARG A 208 0.29 -11.34 8.89
N GLY A 209 -0.80 -11.74 8.24
CA GLY A 209 -1.08 -11.47 6.82
C GLY A 209 -2.35 -10.67 6.56
N GLY A 210 -3.02 -10.17 7.61
CA GLY A 210 -4.39 -9.64 7.53
C GLY A 210 -5.45 -10.75 7.58
N LEU A 211 -6.71 -10.37 7.45
CA LEU A 211 -7.85 -11.30 7.47
C LEU A 211 -8.59 -11.21 6.15
N LEU A 212 -9.00 -12.36 5.62
CA LEU A 212 -9.95 -12.42 4.52
C LEU A 212 -11.35 -12.08 5.02
N GLU A 213 -12.20 -11.57 4.14
CA GLU A 213 -13.60 -11.25 4.48
C GLU A 213 -14.35 -12.47 5.00
N SER A 214 -14.14 -13.65 4.40
CA SER A 214 -14.69 -14.92 4.88
C SER A 214 -14.25 -15.25 6.31
N GLU A 215 -12.97 -14.99 6.62
CA GLU A 215 -12.40 -15.16 7.97
C GLU A 215 -12.87 -14.08 8.95
N CYS A 216 -13.56 -13.02 8.50
CA CYS A 216 -14.23 -12.09 9.40
C CYS A 216 -15.70 -12.49 9.63
N ILE A 217 -16.38 -12.94 8.57
CA ILE A 217 -17.81 -13.29 8.61
C ILE A 217 -18.07 -14.57 9.39
N ASP A 218 -17.23 -15.60 9.26
CA ASP A 218 -17.43 -16.88 9.94
C ASP A 218 -17.39 -16.76 11.46
N TRP A 219 -16.75 -15.70 11.99
CA TRP A 219 -16.59 -15.46 13.42
C TRP A 219 -17.69 -14.59 14.02
N GLY A 220 -18.33 -13.74 13.22
CA GLY A 220 -19.48 -12.93 13.64
C GLY A 220 -20.76 -13.75 13.88
N ARG A 221 -20.71 -15.08 13.71
CA ARG A 221 -21.84 -16.00 13.87
C ARG A 221 -21.92 -16.68 15.24
N TRP A 222 -21.01 -16.37 16.18
CA TRP A 222 -20.96 -16.95 17.53
C TRP A 222 -21.29 -15.94 18.61
#